data_AF-A0A920KRP9-F1
#
_entry.id   AF-A0A920KRP9-F1
#
_cell.length_a   1.000
_cell.length_b   1.000
_cell.length_c   1.000
_cell.angle_alpha   90.00
_cell.angle_beta   90.00
_cell.angle_gamma   90.00
#
_symmetry.space_group_name_H-M   'P 1'
#
loop_
_entity.id
_entity.type
_entity.pdbx_description
1 polymer ?
#
loop_
_entity_poly.entity_id
_entity_poly.type
_entity_poly.pdbx_seq_one_letter_code
_entity_poly.pdbx_strand_id
1 'polypeptide(L)'
;MLSTENEYPGADYKIYEIPDFSLSNLNGTNKISNKDLEGDYLLNVWASWCITCMVEHPYLSKLSNNGIKIVGLNYKDDRSDALVG
;
A
#
# COMPACT_ATOMS: atom_id res chain seq x y z
N MET A 1 -19.46 14.34 -14.02
CA MET A 1 -19.29 13.57 -15.27
C MET A 1 -17.99 12.79 -15.14
N LEU A 2 -18.07 11.54 -14.70
CA LEU A 2 -17.00 10.59 -15.01
C LEU A 2 -17.28 10.19 -16.46
N SER A 3 -16.51 10.75 -17.38
CA SER A 3 -16.58 10.36 -18.79
C SER A 3 -16.33 8.85 -18.88
N THR A 4 -17.22 8.16 -19.58
CA THR A 4 -17.23 6.70 -19.77
C THR A 4 -16.08 6.20 -20.64
N GLU A 5 -15.03 6.99 -20.82
CA GLU A 5 -13.78 6.64 -21.48
C GLU A 5 -12.67 7.31 -20.67
N ASN A 6 -11.98 6.53 -19.85
CA ASN A 6 -10.90 6.99 -18.97
C ASN A 6 -9.67 6.10 -19.20
N GLU A 7 -9.25 5.95 -20.46
CA GLU A 7 -7.85 5.58 -20.73
C GLU A 7 -6.99 6.79 -20.35
N TYR A 8 -6.44 6.75 -19.14
CA TYR A 8 -5.43 7.71 -18.71
C TYR A 8 -4.21 7.54 -19.63
N PRO A 9 -3.80 8.55 -20.42
CA PRO A 9 -2.70 8.40 -21.37
C PRO A 9 -1.39 8.20 -20.59
N GLY A 10 -1.00 6.93 -20.42
CA GLY A 10 0.17 6.54 -19.63
C GLY A 10 0.05 5.20 -18.91
N ALA A 11 -1.13 4.58 -18.82
CA ALA A 11 -1.24 3.23 -18.28
C ALA A 11 -0.85 2.18 -19.35
N ASP A 12 0.42 1.79 -19.41
CA ASP A 12 0.81 0.53 -20.07
C ASP A 12 0.19 -0.60 -19.25
N TYR A 13 -0.84 -1.27 -19.80
CA TYR A 13 -1.59 -2.34 -19.15
C TYR A 13 -0.84 -3.68 -19.13
N LYS A 14 0.46 -3.68 -19.44
CA LYS A 14 1.31 -4.84 -19.22
C LYS A 14 1.32 -5.20 -17.74
N ILE A 15 0.96 -6.46 -17.48
CA ILE A 15 1.04 -7.04 -16.16
C ILE A 15 2.51 -7.32 -15.87
N TYR A 16 3.02 -6.69 -14.81
CA TYR A 16 4.32 -7.01 -14.24
C TYR A 16 4.09 -7.75 -12.92
N GLU A 17 4.87 -8.79 -12.70
CA GLU A 17 4.97 -9.40 -11.39
C GLU A 17 5.49 -8.38 -10.38
N ILE A 18 5.06 -8.50 -9.12
CA ILE A 18 5.61 -7.69 -8.04
C ILE A 18 7.13 -7.97 -7.95
N PRO A 19 7.99 -6.93 -7.92
CA PRO A 19 9.43 -7.13 -7.84
C PRO A 19 9.84 -7.96 -6.62
N ASP A 20 10.88 -8.78 -6.75
CA ASP A 20 11.43 -9.51 -5.61
C ASP A 20 11.97 -8.54 -4.54
N PHE A 21 11.54 -8.73 -3.29
CA PHE A 21 11.93 -7.92 -2.16
C PHE A 21 12.10 -8.74 -0.87
N SER A 22 12.91 -8.21 0.03
CA SER A 22 13.00 -8.65 1.43
C SER A 22 13.30 -7.44 2.30
N LEU A 23 12.27 -6.92 2.97
CA LEU A 23 12.31 -5.67 3.72
C LEU A 23 12.04 -5.93 5.21
N SER A 24 12.55 -5.09 6.09
CA SER A 24 12.15 -5.14 7.50
C SER A 24 10.74 -4.57 7.63
N ASN A 25 9.94 -5.14 8.53
CA ASN A 25 8.68 -4.54 8.94
C ASN A 25 8.92 -3.18 9.62
N LEU A 26 7.85 -2.41 9.86
CA LEU A 26 7.95 -1.07 10.41
C LEU A 26 8.67 -1.03 11.77
N ASN A 27 8.40 -2.04 12.62
CA ASN A 27 9.02 -2.20 13.93
C ASN A 27 10.49 -2.68 13.87
N GLY A 28 10.99 -3.07 12.69
CA GLY A 28 12.34 -3.60 12.51
C GLY A 28 12.60 -4.99 13.09
N THR A 29 11.57 -5.68 13.58
CA THR A 29 11.70 -6.96 14.29
C THR A 29 11.73 -8.16 13.35
N ASN A 30 10.99 -8.10 12.25
CA ASN A 30 10.80 -9.21 11.31
C ASN A 30 11.07 -8.75 9.88
N LYS A 31 11.41 -9.69 9.00
CA LYS A 31 11.44 -9.44 7.56
C LYS A 31 10.13 -9.86 6.90
N ILE A 32 9.73 -9.12 5.88
CA ILE A 32 8.62 -9.40 4.98
C ILE A 32 9.19 -9.53 3.57
N SER A 33 8.68 -10.47 2.79
CA SER A 33 9.09 -10.81 1.44
C SER A 33 7.86 -11.12 0.57
N ASN A 34 8.07 -11.38 -0.71
CA ASN A 34 7.01 -11.77 -1.64
C ASN A 34 6.20 -13.00 -1.17
N LYS A 35 6.85 -13.92 -0.44
CA LYS A 35 6.21 -15.14 0.10
C LYS A 35 5.15 -14.83 1.18
N ASP A 36 5.24 -13.66 1.80
CA ASP A 36 4.26 -13.22 2.81
C ASP A 36 3.03 -12.57 2.14
N LEU A 37 3.13 -12.27 0.83
CA LEU A 37 2.12 -11.61 0.00
C LEU A 37 1.41 -12.59 -0.94
N GLU A 38 1.02 -13.75 -0.43
CA GLU A 38 0.17 -14.69 -1.17
C GLU A 38 -1.31 -14.26 -1.17
N GLY A 39 -2.03 -14.67 -2.22
CA GLY A 39 -3.45 -14.39 -2.44
C GLY A 39 -3.73 -12.96 -2.92
N ASP A 40 -5.00 -12.57 -2.89
CA ASP A 40 -5.42 -11.22 -3.25
C ASP A 40 -5.18 -10.24 -2.09
N TYR A 41 -4.59 -9.10 -2.39
CA TYR A 41 -4.36 -8.03 -1.42
C TYR A 41 -4.41 -6.66 -2.08
N LEU A 42 -4.73 -5.65 -1.26
CA LEU A 42 -4.59 -4.25 -1.62
C LEU A 42 -3.26 -3.73 -1.08
N LEU A 43 -2.35 -3.33 -1.98
CA LEU A 43 -1.13 -2.63 -1.60
C LEU A 43 -1.42 -1.13 -1.50
N ASN A 44 -1.28 -0.57 -0.30
CA ASN A 44 -1.39 0.87 -0.07
C ASN A 44 0.01 1.46 0.17
N VAL A 45 0.39 2.43 -0.65
CA VAL A 45 1.63 3.20 -0.46
C VAL A 45 1.31 4.43 0.38
N TRP A 46 2.00 4.58 1.50
CA TRP A 46 1.71 5.65 2.46
C TRP A 46 2.97 6.19 3.13
N ALA A 47 2.82 7.33 3.81
CA ALA A 47 3.83 7.94 4.65
C ALA A 47 3.18 8.87 5.69
N SER A 48 3.87 9.17 6.78
CA SER A 48 3.44 10.07 7.86
C SER A 48 3.18 11.50 7.35
N TRP A 49 3.97 11.96 6.39
CA TRP A 49 3.85 13.27 5.75
C TRP A 49 2.74 13.33 4.67
N CYS A 50 2.07 12.21 4.37
CA CYS A 50 1.06 12.13 3.33
C CYS A 50 -0.34 12.43 3.89
N ILE A 51 -0.80 13.67 3.72
CA ILE A 51 -2.12 14.12 4.21
C ILE A 51 -3.27 13.32 3.58
N THR A 52 -3.19 13.04 2.28
CA THR A 52 -4.22 12.24 1.59
C THR A 52 -4.30 10.82 2.15
N CYS A 53 -3.17 10.22 2.51
CA CYS A 53 -3.12 8.89 3.11
C CYS A 53 -3.86 8.87 4.47
N MET A 54 -3.74 9.92 5.28
CA MET A 54 -4.48 10.04 6.54
C MET A 54 -6.00 10.12 6.30
N VAL A 55 -6.43 10.85 5.26
CA VAL A 55 -7.84 10.96 4.89
C VAL A 55 -8.41 9.63 4.39
N GLU A 56 -7.59 8.82 3.69
CA GLU A 56 -7.99 7.52 3.15
C GLU A 56 -8.02 6.40 4.22
N HIS A 57 -7.22 6.53 5.29
CA HIS A 57 -7.03 5.49 6.30
C HIS A 57 -8.34 4.93 6.90
N PRO A 58 -9.35 5.75 7.26
CA PRO A 58 -10.62 5.22 7.78
C PRO A 58 -11.36 4.33 6.78
N TYR A 59 -11.23 4.59 5.49
CA TYR A 59 -11.85 3.76 4.45
C TYR A 59 -11.10 2.44 4.28
N LEU A 60 -9.76 2.48 4.26
CA LEU A 60 -8.92 1.28 4.22
C LEU A 60 -9.21 0.37 5.44
N SER A 61 -9.37 0.96 6.64
CA SER A 61 -9.76 0.20 7.83
C SER A 61 -11.10 -0.52 7.66
N LYS A 62 -12.11 0.14 7.05
CA LYS A 62 -13.40 -0.51 6.74
C LYS A 62 -13.24 -1.68 5.77
N LEU A 63 -12.43 -1.53 4.72
CA LEU A 63 -12.14 -2.62 3.77
C LEU A 63 -11.46 -3.79 4.47
N SER A 64 -10.49 -3.51 5.34
CA SER A 64 -9.82 -4.54 6.13
C SER A 64 -10.78 -5.28 7.06
N ASN A 65 -11.67 -4.56 7.74
CA ASN A 65 -12.72 -5.16 8.58
C ASN A 65 -13.70 -6.03 7.78
N ASN A 66 -13.86 -5.77 6.48
CA ASN A 66 -14.67 -6.59 5.57
C ASN A 66 -13.89 -7.79 4.98
N GLY A 67 -12.68 -8.07 5.49
CA GLY A 67 -11.88 -9.24 5.11
C GLY A 67 -10.90 -9.02 3.97
N ILE A 68 -10.74 -7.78 3.48
CA ILE A 68 -9.73 -7.48 2.45
C ILE A 68 -8.36 -7.38 3.11
N LYS A 69 -7.40 -8.19 2.66
CA LYS A 69 -6.00 -8.10 3.09
C LYS A 69 -5.40 -6.80 2.57
N ILE A 70 -4.97 -5.92 3.47
CA ILE A 70 -4.30 -4.66 3.12
C ILE A 70 -2.85 -4.73 3.57
N VAL A 71 -1.94 -4.36 2.68
CA VAL A 71 -0.49 -4.32 2.90
C VAL A 71 -0.04 -2.89 2.77
N GLY A 72 0.56 -2.32 3.81
CA GLY A 72 1.08 -0.96 3.80
C GLY A 72 2.56 -0.90 3.42
N LEU A 73 2.89 -0.20 2.34
CA LEU A 73 4.26 0.17 1.98
C LEU A 73 4.56 1.58 2.48
N ASN A 74 5.32 1.68 3.57
CA ASN A 74 5.82 2.95 4.06
C ASN A 74 6.93 3.45 3.12
N TYR A 75 6.71 4.57 2.43
CA TYR A 75 7.56 5.04 1.33
C TYR A 75 8.21 6.39 1.64
N LYS A 76 9.55 6.42 1.61
CA LYS A 76 10.37 7.63 1.83
C LYS A 76 9.93 8.42 3.07
N ASP A 77 9.72 7.71 4.16
CA ASP A 77 9.27 8.28 5.42
C ASP A 77 10.36 8.21 6.48
N ASP A 78 10.25 9.05 7.50
CA ASP A 78 11.02 8.85 8.72
C ASP A 78 10.37 7.71 9.52
N ARG A 79 11.15 6.71 9.89
CA ARG A 79 10.63 5.54 10.62
C ARG A 79 10.05 5.94 11.98
N SER A 80 10.63 6.93 12.65
CA SER A 80 10.13 7.37 13.95
C SER A 80 8.76 8.02 13.84
N ASP A 81 8.52 8.82 12.81
CA ASP A 81 7.21 9.42 12.56
C ASP A 81 6.16 8.36 12.17
N ALA A 82 6.55 7.40 11.34
CA ALA A 82 5.69 6.30 10.92
C ALA A 82 5.26 5.38 12.08
N LEU A 83 6.05 5.30 13.16
CA LEU A 83 5.73 4.48 14.35
C LEU A 83 4.78 5.19 15.32
N VAL A 84 4.62 6.51 15.20
CA VAL A 84 3.78 7.32 16.09
C VAL A 84 2.43 7.65 15.47
N GLY A 85 2.31 7.54 14.14
CA GLY A 85 1.05 7.66 13.38
C GLY A 85 0.15 6.43 13.48
#